data_AF-A0A523NH27-F1
#
_entry.id   AF-A0A523NH27-F1
#
_cell.length_a   1.000
_cell.length_b   1.000
_cell.length_c   1.000
_cell.angle_alpha   90.00
_cell.angle_beta   90.00
_cell.angle_gamma   90.00
#
_symmetry.space_group_name_H-M   'P 1'
#
loop_
_entity.id
_entity.type
_entity.pdbx_description
1 polymer ?
#
loop_
_entity_poly.entity_id
_entity_poly.type
_entity_poly.pdbx_seq_one_letter_code
_entity_poly.pdbx_strand_id
1 'polypeptide(L)'
;MTAFLAMMLDAYRELNAKKLFWITLGLSGMVVVFFGSISFDEQGMSVMFGITRVDSEYVNSTTPWSRALYVGIFSDFIVAIWLSWIAIILA
;
A
#
# COMPACT_ATOMS: atom_id res chain seq x y z
N MET A 1 8.27 15.02 28.00
CA MET A 1 8.38 14.58 26.59
C MET A 1 9.41 13.46 26.38
N THR A 2 10.47 13.36 27.19
CA THR A 2 11.51 12.33 27.09
C THR A 2 11.02 10.90 27.40
N ALA A 3 10.12 10.72 28.37
CA ALA A 3 9.61 9.40 28.74
C ALA A 3 8.81 8.71 27.61
N PHE A 4 7.98 9.47 26.89
CA PHE A 4 7.21 8.96 25.73
C PHE A 4 8.14 8.49 24.60
N LEU A 5 9.16 9.29 24.29
CA LEU A 5 10.17 8.93 23.29
C LEU A 5 10.98 7.70 23.71
N ALA A 6 11.31 7.56 24.99
CA ALA A 6 12.00 6.38 25.51
C ALA A 6 11.16 5.11 25.33
N MET A 7 9.87 5.15 25.67
CA MET A 7 8.95 4.01 25.49
C MET A 7 8.78 3.64 24.01
N MET A 8 8.65 4.63 23.11
CA MET A 8 8.60 4.37 21.67
C MET A 8 9.89 3.71 21.15
N LEU A 9 11.05 4.19 21.59
CA LEU A 9 12.34 3.67 21.15
C LEU A 9 12.54 2.21 21.60
N ASP A 10 12.13 1.89 22.82
CA ASP A 10 12.24 0.54 23.37
C ASP A 10 11.30 -0.43 22.66
N ALA A 11 10.03 -0.03 22.47
CA ALA A 11 9.07 -0.80 21.69
C ALA A 11 9.57 -1.04 20.25
N TYR A 12 10.10 -0.02 19.58
CA TYR A 12 10.65 -0.16 18.23
C TYR A 12 11.82 -1.16 18.19
N ARG A 13 12.73 -1.11 19.15
CA ARG A 13 13.85 -2.08 19.25
C ARG A 13 13.35 -3.50 19.47
N GLU A 14 12.36 -3.69 20.33
CA GLU A 14 11.77 -5.00 20.59
C GLU A 14 11.06 -5.56 19.36
N LEU A 15 10.34 -4.73 18.61
CA LEU A 15 9.74 -5.11 17.33
C LEU A 15 10.81 -5.46 16.29
N ASN A 16 11.86 -4.65 16.16
CA ASN A 16 12.93 -4.83 15.19
C ASN A 16 13.73 -6.14 15.43
N ALA A 17 13.85 -6.58 16.69
CA ALA A 17 14.48 -7.86 17.02
C ALA A 17 13.68 -9.08 16.53
N LYS A 18 12.38 -8.93 16.24
CA LYS A 18 11.51 -10.04 15.81
C LYS A 18 11.55 -10.18 14.29
N LYS A 19 11.89 -11.37 13.78
CA LYS A 19 11.88 -11.66 12.32
C LYS A 19 10.53 -11.39 11.65
N LEU A 20 9.42 -11.65 12.36
CA LEU A 20 8.06 -11.39 11.87
C LEU A 20 7.84 -9.91 11.52
N PHE A 21 8.41 -8.98 12.30
CA PHE A 21 8.28 -7.55 12.02
C PHE A 21 8.86 -7.19 10.65
N TRP A 22 10.06 -7.66 10.34
CA TRP A 22 10.72 -7.39 9.07
C TRP A 22 10.01 -8.03 7.87
N ILE A 23 9.45 -9.23 8.04
CA ILE A 23 8.67 -9.90 7.00
C ILE A 23 7.40 -9.09 6.71
N THR A 24 6.66 -8.71 7.75
CA THR A 24 5.43 -7.91 7.62
C THR A 24 5.74 -6.54 7.03
N LEU A 25 6.78 -5.86 7.50
CA LEU A 25 7.21 -4.55 6.99
C LEU A 25 7.63 -4.62 5.51
N GLY A 26 8.39 -5.65 5.13
CA GLY A 26 8.80 -5.88 3.74
C GLY A 26 7.60 -6.16 2.83
N LEU A 27 6.65 -6.98 3.29
CA LEU A 27 5.42 -7.27 2.56
C LEU A 27 4.55 -6.01 2.40
N SER A 28 4.36 -5.21 3.46
CA SER A 28 3.67 -3.92 3.38
C SER A 28 4.33 -3.00 2.36
N GLY A 29 5.65 -2.84 2.46
CA GLY A 29 6.42 -2.00 1.54
C GLY A 29 6.25 -2.45 0.09
N MET A 30 6.31 -3.76 -0.16
CA MET A 30 6.11 -4.32 -1.49
C MET A 30 4.71 -4.04 -2.04
N VAL A 31 3.65 -4.20 -1.24
CA VAL A 31 2.28 -3.87 -1.65
C VAL A 31 2.13 -2.39 -1.95
N VAL A 32 2.70 -1.51 -1.12
CA VAL A 32 2.68 -0.05 -1.35
C VAL A 32 3.40 0.31 -2.64
N VAL A 33 4.55 -0.30 -2.93
CA VAL A 33 5.29 -0.08 -4.19
C VAL A 33 4.47 -0.54 -5.38
N PHE A 34 3.86 -1.72 -5.32
CA PHE A 34 3.01 -2.22 -6.41
C PHE A 34 1.79 -1.32 -6.64
N PHE A 35 1.09 -0.94 -5.58
CA PHE A 35 -0.07 -0.07 -5.68
C PHE A 35 0.30 1.34 -6.17
N GLY A 36 1.34 1.93 -5.61
CA GLY A 36 1.84 3.24 -6.02
C GLY A 36 2.46 3.26 -7.42
N SER A 37 2.79 2.10 -7.99
CA SER A 37 3.26 1.99 -9.38
C SER A 37 2.14 2.18 -10.42
N ILE A 38 0.88 2.12 -9.98
CA ILE A 38 -0.30 2.37 -10.82
C ILE A 38 -0.63 3.85 -10.75
N SER A 39 -0.64 4.51 -11.89
CA SER A 39 -0.94 5.93 -12.04
C SER A 39 -1.92 6.13 -13.20
N PHE A 40 -2.73 7.18 -13.13
CA PHE A 40 -3.65 7.54 -14.21
C PHE A 40 -3.29 8.93 -14.70
N ASP A 41 -3.16 9.07 -16.01
CA ASP A 41 -2.82 10.31 -16.71
C ASP A 41 -4.02 10.77 -17.58
N GLU A 42 -3.95 11.99 -18.11
CA GLU A 42 -4.96 12.58 -19.01
C GLU A 42 -5.12 11.85 -20.35
N GLN A 43 -4.29 10.85 -20.63
CA GLN A 43 -4.32 10.07 -21.88
C GLN A 43 -4.63 8.58 -21.63
N GLY A 44 -4.59 8.10 -20.38
CA GLY A 44 -4.81 6.69 -20.08
C GLY A 44 -4.24 6.23 -18.73
N MET A 45 -4.01 4.92 -18.61
CA MET A 45 -3.44 4.29 -17.41
C MET A 45 -1.95 3.99 -17.61
N SER A 46 -1.15 4.36 -16.62
CA SER A 46 0.27 4.10 -16.52
C SER A 46 0.53 3.06 -15.44
N VAL A 47 1.26 2.00 -15.77
CA VAL A 47 1.60 0.92 -14.84
C VAL A 47 3.12 0.82 -14.75
N MET A 48 3.61 0.40 -13.58
CA MET A 48 5.05 0.28 -13.30
C MET A 48 5.81 1.60 -13.42
N PHE A 49 5.26 2.69 -12.86
CA PHE A 49 5.88 4.01 -12.89
C PHE A 49 6.12 4.57 -14.32
N GLY A 50 5.24 4.24 -15.28
CA GLY A 50 5.34 4.78 -16.64
C GLY A 50 6.04 3.90 -17.66
N ILE A 51 6.46 2.69 -17.27
CA ILE A 51 7.07 1.73 -18.22
C ILE A 51 6.02 1.19 -19.19
N THR A 52 4.82 0.87 -18.70
CA THR A 52 3.72 0.36 -19.52
C THR A 52 2.60 1.38 -19.54
N ARG A 53 2.34 1.95 -20.72
CA ARG A 53 1.21 2.83 -20.97
C ARG A 53 0.11 2.07 -21.68
N VAL A 54 -1.09 2.14 -21.12
CA VAL A 54 -2.31 1.61 -21.73
C VAL A 54 -3.18 2.80 -22.06
N ASP A 55 -3.13 3.21 -23.33
CA ASP A 55 -3.96 4.28 -23.85
C ASP A 55 -5.39 3.76 -23.97
N SER A 56 -6.30 4.32 -23.17
CA SER A 56 -7.70 3.92 -23.13
C SER A 56 -8.55 5.15 -22.86
N GLU A 57 -9.41 5.47 -23.81
CA GLU A 57 -10.36 6.59 -23.73
C GLU A 57 -11.39 6.39 -22.59
N TYR A 58 -11.59 5.15 -22.14
CA TYR A 58 -12.52 4.79 -21.06
C TYR A 58 -11.90 4.89 -19.65
N VAL A 59 -10.58 4.78 -19.52
CA VAL A 59 -9.87 4.77 -18.23
C VAL A 59 -8.80 5.86 -18.23
N ASN A 60 -9.26 7.07 -17.95
CA ASN A 60 -8.49 8.31 -17.96
C ASN A 60 -8.57 8.98 -16.59
N SER A 61 -7.57 9.79 -16.21
CA SER A 61 -7.56 10.58 -14.97
C SER A 61 -8.78 11.51 -14.80
N THR A 62 -9.42 11.90 -15.91
CA THR A 62 -10.60 12.77 -15.92
C THR A 62 -11.92 12.02 -15.67
N THR A 63 -11.94 10.70 -15.78
CA THR A 63 -13.17 9.90 -15.66
C THR A 63 -13.38 9.43 -14.22
N PRO A 64 -14.59 9.53 -13.63
CA PRO A 64 -14.87 9.05 -12.27
C PRO A 64 -14.53 7.56 -12.03
N TRP A 65 -14.52 6.77 -13.11
CA TRP A 65 -14.18 5.35 -13.09
C TRP A 65 -12.73 5.06 -12.71
N SER A 66 -11.76 5.90 -13.12
CA SER A 66 -10.35 5.69 -12.74
C SER A 66 -10.16 5.87 -11.24
N ARG A 67 -10.81 6.89 -10.67
CA ARG A 67 -10.85 7.12 -9.22
C ARG A 67 -11.52 5.96 -8.49
N ALA A 68 -12.68 5.49 -8.98
CA ALA A 68 -13.40 4.37 -8.37
C ALA A 68 -12.57 3.08 -8.40
N LEU A 69 -11.88 2.78 -9.50
CA LEU A 69 -10.98 1.63 -9.61
C LEU A 69 -9.79 1.76 -8.65
N TYR A 70 -9.14 2.91 -8.60
CA TYR A 70 -8.00 3.13 -7.72
C TYR A 70 -8.39 3.00 -6.24
N VAL A 71 -9.49 3.64 -5.83
CA VAL A 71 -10.00 3.56 -4.46
C VAL A 71 -10.53 2.16 -4.15
N GLY A 72 -11.19 1.49 -5.09
CA GLY A 72 -11.69 0.12 -4.92
C GLY A 72 -10.57 -0.90 -4.72
N ILE A 73 -9.51 -0.82 -5.53
CA ILE A 73 -8.32 -1.68 -5.35
C ILE A 73 -7.69 -1.45 -3.97
N PHE A 74 -7.61 -0.21 -3.51
CA PHE A 74 -7.07 0.07 -2.18
C PHE A 74 -7.99 -0.42 -1.05
N SER A 75 -9.25 0.00 -1.07
CA SER A 75 -10.17 -0.17 0.05
C SER A 75 -10.74 -1.57 0.16
N ASP A 76 -11.09 -2.19 -0.97
CA ASP A 76 -11.80 -3.47 -0.96
C ASP A 76 -10.84 -4.65 -1.10
N PHE A 77 -9.68 -4.45 -1.74
CA PHE A 77 -8.70 -5.51 -1.94
C PHE A 77 -7.53 -5.39 -0.96
N ILE A 78 -6.77 -4.30 -1.02
CA ILE A 78 -5.55 -4.15 -0.20
C ILE A 78 -5.90 -4.09 1.29
N VAL A 79 -6.83 -3.22 1.71
CA VAL A 79 -7.21 -3.09 3.12
C VAL A 79 -7.87 -4.36 3.64
N ALA A 80 -8.75 -5.01 2.88
CA ALA A 80 -9.39 -6.25 3.30
C ALA A 80 -8.38 -7.40 3.51
N ILE A 81 -7.44 -7.58 2.57
CA ILE A 81 -6.36 -8.56 2.71
C ILE A 81 -5.48 -8.21 3.92
N TRP A 82 -5.11 -6.93 4.05
CA TRP A 82 -4.24 -6.46 5.13
C TRP A 82 -4.86 -6.67 6.52
N LEU A 83 -6.13 -6.30 6.69
CA LEU A 83 -6.86 -6.49 7.95
C LEU A 83 -7.06 -7.97 8.27
N SER A 84 -7.32 -8.79 7.26
CA SER A 84 -7.46 -10.24 7.43
C SER A 84 -6.14 -10.90 7.87
N TRP A 85 -5.01 -10.46 7.33
CA TRP A 85 -3.68 -10.98 7.69
C TRP A 85 -3.20 -10.49 9.06
N ILE A 86 -3.46 -9.23 9.42
CA ILE A 86 -3.18 -8.72 10.77
C ILE A 86 -3.97 -9.53 11.82
N ALA A 87 -5.23 -9.86 11.53
CA ALA A 87 -6.04 -10.69 12.43
C ALA A 87 -5.43 -12.08 12.64
N ILE A 88 -4.82 -12.69 11.61
CA ILE A 88 -4.15 -13.99 11.72
C ILE A 88 -2.84 -13.91 12.52
N ILE A 89 -2.10 -12.79 12.41
CA ILE A 89 -0.82 -12.60 13.12
C ILE A 89 -1.04 -12.26 14.61
N LEU A 90 -2.16 -11.60 14.95
CA LEU A 90 -2.53 -11.24 16.33
C LEU A 90 -3.30 -12.35 17.07
N ALA A 91 -3.79 -13.37 16.36
CA ALA A 91 -4.46 -14.55 16.93
C ALA A 91 -3.43 -15.62 17.33
#